data_AF-A0A518K7A4-F1
#
_entry.id   AF-A0A518K7A4-F1
#
_cell.length_a   1.000
_cell.length_b   1.000
_cell.length_c   1.000
_cell.angle_alpha   90.00
_cell.angle_beta   90.00
_cell.angle_gamma   90.00
#
_symmetry.space_group_name_H-M   'P 1'
#
loop_
_entity.id
_entity.type
_entity.pdbx_description
1 polymer ?
#
loop_
_entity_poly.entity_id
_entity_poly.type
_entity_poly.pdbx_seq_one_letter_code
_entity_poly.pdbx_strand_id
1 'polypeptide(L)'
;MTRKNPPTKKKTKTAQSVALSVVIPTPPSGTEEEKLSVDIPKQLCWRLKLALLTMESRGVKTPKKKFVEQAIAEALDRLDREWEVARHG
;
A
#
# COMPACT_ATOMS: atom_id res chain seq x y z
N MET A 1 -54.36 20.96 -3.14
CA MET A 1 -53.14 20.14 -2.99
C MET A 1 -52.05 21.05 -2.43
N THR A 2 -51.73 20.90 -1.15
CA THR A 2 -51.06 21.91 -0.31
C THR A 2 -49.55 21.68 -0.22
N ARG A 3 -48.83 22.76 -0.55
CA ARG A 3 -47.37 22.96 -0.55
C ARG A 3 -46.81 22.86 0.88
N LYS A 4 -45.75 22.09 1.11
CA LYS A 4 -44.98 22.09 2.37
C LYS A 4 -43.48 22.17 2.10
N ASN A 5 -42.91 23.35 2.33
CA ASN A 5 -41.47 23.55 2.54
C ASN A 5 -41.14 23.28 4.03
N PRO A 6 -39.94 22.79 4.38
CA PRO A 6 -39.38 22.95 5.71
C PRO A 6 -38.14 23.88 5.74
N PRO A 7 -37.77 24.41 6.92
CA PRO A 7 -37.04 25.67 7.05
C PRO A 7 -35.51 25.52 7.07
N THR A 8 -34.83 26.48 6.46
CA THR A 8 -33.38 26.70 6.54
C THR A 8 -32.97 27.15 7.95
N LYS A 9 -32.43 26.25 8.76
CA LYS A 9 -31.68 26.63 9.98
C LYS A 9 -30.23 26.96 9.60
N LYS A 10 -29.91 28.26 9.57
CA LYS A 10 -28.53 28.76 9.60
C LYS A 10 -27.85 28.26 10.89
N LYS A 11 -26.80 27.47 10.75
CA LYS A 11 -25.80 27.26 11.81
C LYS A 11 -24.50 27.90 11.37
N THR A 12 -24.27 29.10 11.85
CA THR A 12 -22.94 29.70 11.93
C THR A 12 -22.11 28.83 12.88
N LYS A 13 -21.05 28.19 12.38
CA LYS A 13 -20.01 27.59 13.21
C LYS A 13 -18.67 28.21 12.82
N THR A 14 -18.30 29.22 13.60
CA THR A 14 -16.92 29.67 13.75
C THR A 14 -16.09 28.54 14.35
N ALA A 15 -14.83 28.47 13.91
CA ALA A 15 -13.72 27.68 14.44
C ALA A 15 -13.79 26.16 14.24
N GLN A 16 -12.91 25.65 13.38
CA GLN A 16 -11.72 24.96 13.88
C GLN A 16 -10.70 24.85 12.74
N SER A 17 -9.52 25.41 13.01
CA SER A 17 -8.27 25.12 12.32
C SER A 17 -8.22 23.64 11.97
N VAL A 18 -8.29 23.32 10.68
CA VAL A 18 -8.20 21.95 10.18
C VAL A 18 -6.74 21.54 10.32
N ALA A 19 -6.41 21.02 11.50
CA ALA A 19 -5.24 20.18 11.65
C ALA A 19 -5.47 18.98 10.71
N LEU A 20 -4.67 18.89 9.66
CA LEU A 20 -4.55 17.69 8.83
C LEU A 20 -4.05 16.55 9.72
N SER A 21 -4.97 15.90 10.43
CA SER A 21 -4.69 14.62 11.06
C SER A 21 -4.53 13.62 9.94
N VAL A 22 -3.28 13.38 9.54
CA VAL A 22 -2.90 12.26 8.70
C VAL A 22 -3.38 11.00 9.43
N VAL A 23 -4.49 10.43 8.96
CA VAL A 23 -4.95 9.12 9.42
C VAL A 23 -3.95 8.13 8.84
N ILE A 24 -2.90 7.83 9.60
CA ILE A 24 -2.01 6.71 9.29
C ILE A 24 -2.87 5.45 9.46
N PRO A 25 -3.15 4.69 8.38
CA PRO A 25 -3.95 3.49 8.49
C PRO A 25 -3.25 2.53 9.46
N THR A 26 -3.95 2.14 10.53
CA THR A 26 -3.46 1.11 11.44
C THR A 26 -3.33 -0.19 10.65
N PRO A 27 -2.18 -0.89 10.70
CA PRO A 27 -2.02 -2.13 9.96
C PRO A 27 -3.06 -3.16 10.43
N PRO A 28 -3.67 -3.93 9.51
CA PRO A 28 -4.66 -4.93 9.86
C PRO A 28 -4.05 -5.97 10.81
N SER A 29 -4.82 -6.39 11.83
CA SER A 29 -4.45 -7.44 12.76
C SER A 29 -4.33 -8.78 12.01
N GLY A 30 -3.12 -9.35 11.99
CA GLY A 30 -2.68 -10.39 11.07
C GLY A 30 -3.30 -11.78 11.26
N THR A 31 -4.56 -11.96 10.84
CA THR A 31 -5.18 -13.28 10.70
C THR A 31 -5.85 -13.54 9.36
N GLU A 32 -6.06 -12.52 8.51
CA GLU A 32 -6.54 -12.72 7.14
C GLU A 32 -5.41 -12.44 6.14
N GLU A 33 -4.94 -13.49 5.45
CA GLU A 33 -4.09 -13.31 4.26
C GLU A 33 -4.92 -12.69 3.14
N GLU A 34 -4.85 -11.37 2.98
CA GLU A 34 -5.43 -10.69 1.84
C GLU A 34 -4.68 -11.10 0.56
N LYS A 35 -5.38 -11.81 -0.33
CA LYS A 35 -4.86 -12.16 -1.65
C LYS A 35 -5.01 -10.98 -2.60
N LEU A 36 -3.97 -10.16 -2.71
CA LEU A 36 -3.84 -9.16 -3.76
C LEU A 36 -3.50 -9.83 -5.10
N SER A 37 -4.35 -9.65 -6.10
CA SER A 37 -4.06 -10.02 -7.49
C SER A 37 -3.60 -8.78 -8.24
N VAL A 38 -2.34 -8.78 -8.68
CA VAL A 38 -1.72 -7.66 -9.38
C VAL A 38 -1.33 -8.09 -10.79
N ASP A 39 -1.73 -7.31 -11.78
CA ASP A 39 -1.30 -7.52 -13.16
C ASP A 39 0.16 -7.08 -13.34
N ILE A 40 1.02 -8.04 -13.70
CA ILE A 40 2.44 -7.81 -13.94
C ILE A 40 2.69 -7.76 -15.44
N PRO A 41 3.26 -6.67 -15.98
CA PRO A 41 3.67 -6.59 -17.38
C PRO A 41 4.56 -7.78 -17.77
N LYS A 42 4.38 -8.32 -18.98
CA LYS A 42 5.10 -9.51 -19.47
C LYS A 42 6.62 -9.40 -19.31
N GLN A 43 7.17 -8.21 -19.57
CA GLN A 43 8.61 -7.95 -19.43
C GLN A 43 9.10 -8.10 -17.99
N LEU A 44 8.33 -7.58 -17.01
CA LEU A 44 8.66 -7.72 -15.59
C LEU A 44 8.51 -9.17 -15.13
N CYS A 45 7.48 -9.87 -15.60
CA CYS A 45 7.29 -11.30 -15.34
C CYS A 45 8.49 -12.13 -15.84
N TRP A 46 8.99 -11.82 -17.04
CA TRP A 46 10.20 -12.48 -17.58
C TRP A 46 11.43 -12.22 -16.71
N ARG A 47 11.65 -10.97 -16.27
CA ARG A 47 12.77 -10.60 -15.38
C ARG A 47 12.69 -11.33 -14.03
N LEU A 48 11.50 -11.41 -13.42
CA LEU A 48 11.29 -12.16 -12.19
C LEU A 48 11.62 -13.64 -12.35
N LYS A 49 11.22 -14.24 -13.49
CA LYS A 49 11.53 -15.64 -13.79
C LYS A 49 13.04 -15.86 -13.96
N LEU A 50 13.74 -14.95 -14.65
CA LEU A 50 15.18 -15.03 -14.84
C LEU A 50 15.94 -14.90 -13.50
N ALA A 51 15.50 -13.99 -12.63
CA ALA A 51 16.07 -13.82 -11.30
C ALA A 51 15.89 -15.08 -10.44
N LEU A 52 14.68 -15.68 -10.46
CA LEU A 52 14.41 -16.94 -9.77
C LEU A 52 15.32 -18.07 -10.27
N LEU A 53 15.43 -18.26 -11.59
CA LEU A 53 16.31 -19.27 -12.19
C LEU A 53 17.79 -19.05 -11.82
N THR A 54 18.22 -17.80 -11.75
CA THR A 54 19.59 -17.46 -11.35
C THR A 54 19.83 -17.84 -9.89
N MET A 55 18.87 -17.61 -8.99
CA MET A 55 18.98 -18.07 -7.60
C MET A 55 19.00 -19.60 -7.50
N GLU A 56 18.13 -20.28 -8.25
CA GLU A 56 18.08 -21.74 -8.29
C GLU A 56 19.40 -22.35 -8.81
N SER A 57 20.01 -21.75 -9.82
CA SER A 57 21.33 -22.16 -10.33
C SER A 57 22.46 -22.03 -9.29
N ARG A 58 22.28 -21.16 -8.29
CA ARG A 58 23.20 -20.98 -7.17
C ARG A 58 22.89 -21.92 -6.00
N GLY A 59 21.96 -22.85 -6.17
CA GLY A 59 21.56 -23.81 -5.14
C GLY A 59 20.46 -23.33 -4.21
N VAL A 60 19.94 -22.10 -4.39
CA VAL A 60 18.85 -21.56 -3.57
C VAL A 60 17.51 -21.90 -4.22
N LYS A 61 16.84 -22.92 -3.68
CA LYS A 61 15.50 -23.31 -4.13
C LYS A 61 14.46 -22.56 -3.30
N THR A 62 13.64 -21.74 -3.97
CA THR A 62 12.58 -20.97 -3.32
C THR A 62 11.30 -21.06 -4.14
N PRO A 63 10.14 -21.33 -3.53
CA PRO A 63 8.88 -21.28 -4.26
C PRO A 63 8.67 -19.91 -4.92
N LYS A 64 8.19 -19.87 -6.17
CA LYS A 64 7.95 -18.62 -6.90
C LYS A 64 7.14 -17.59 -6.09
N LYS A 65 6.12 -18.04 -5.35
CA LYS A 65 5.31 -17.15 -4.49
C LYS A 65 6.17 -16.46 -3.43
N LYS A 66 7.00 -17.23 -2.72
CA LYS A 66 7.90 -16.74 -1.67
C LYS A 66 8.96 -15.80 -2.22
N PHE A 67 9.49 -16.10 -3.40
CA PHE A 67 10.43 -15.23 -4.10
C PHE A 67 9.81 -13.86 -4.41
N VAL A 68 8.59 -13.83 -4.93
CA VAL A 68 7.88 -12.58 -5.24
C VAL A 68 7.50 -11.83 -3.96
N GLU A 69 6.99 -12.51 -2.93
CA GLU A 69 6.69 -11.93 -1.62
C GLU A 69 7.92 -11.23 -1.03
N GLN A 70 9.08 -11.90 -1.05
CA GLN A 70 10.32 -11.36 -0.52
C GLN A 70 10.86 -10.18 -1.35
N ALA A 71 10.76 -10.24 -2.68
CA ALA A 71 11.15 -9.13 -3.55
C ALA A 71 10.29 -7.87 -3.31
N ILE A 72 8.99 -8.05 -3.03
CA ILE A 72 8.09 -6.94 -2.69
C ILE A 72 8.47 -6.36 -1.31
N ALA A 73 8.65 -7.23 -0.30
CA ALA A 73 9.04 -6.79 1.05
C ALA A 73 10.34 -5.97 1.02
N GLU A 74 11.36 -6.45 0.32
CA GLU A 74 12.64 -5.73 0.21
C GLU A 74 12.49 -4.39 -0.52
N ALA A 75 11.63 -4.30 -1.54
CA ALA A 75 11.35 -3.05 -2.23
C ALA A 75 10.63 -2.04 -1.32
N LEU A 76 9.69 -2.50 -0.50
CA LEU A 76 9.01 -1.67 0.49
C LEU A 76 9.98 -1.19 1.58
N ASP A 77 10.81 -2.07 2.13
CA ASP A 77 11.83 -1.70 3.13
C ASP A 77 12.79 -0.63 2.60
N ARG A 78 13.17 -0.71 1.31
CA ARG A 78 14.01 0.31 0.66
C ARG A 78 13.27 1.65 0.55
N LEU A 79 12.01 1.62 0.13
CA LEU A 79 11.18 2.82 0.03
C LEU A 79 11.03 3.51 1.40
N ASP A 80 10.77 2.74 2.45
CA ASP A 80 10.62 3.27 3.81
C ASP A 80 11.91 3.94 4.31
N ARG A 81 13.07 3.31 4.06
CA ARG A 81 14.37 3.88 4.40
C ARG A 81 14.66 5.18 3.64
N GLU A 82 14.40 5.20 2.34
CA GLU A 82 14.58 6.42 1.52
C GLU A 82 13.68 7.54 2.02
N TRP A 83 12.45 7.21 2.41
CA TRP A 83 11.48 8.16 2.95
C TRP A 83 11.88 8.69 4.34
N GLU A 84 12.47 7.87 5.20
CA GLU A 84 13.02 8.33 6.49
C GLU A 84 14.21 9.26 6.32
N VAL A 85 15.14 8.91 5.43
CA VAL A 85 16.32 9.75 5.13
C VAL A 85 15.90 11.10 4.57
N ALA A 86 14.95 11.14 3.62
CA ALA A 86 14.45 12.39 3.03
C ALA A 86 13.72 13.31 4.02
N ARG A 87 13.26 12.77 5.16
CA ARG A 87 12.53 13.53 6.19
C ARG A 87 13.43 14.09 7.29
N HIS A 88 14.63 13.54 7.45
CA HIS A 88 15.56 13.83 8.54
C HIS A 88 16.93 14.35 8.08
N GLY A 89 17.21 14.37 6.78
CA GLY A 89 18.38 15.02 6.17
C GLY A 89 18.03 16.40 5.61
#